data_AF-A0AAW1S5K4-F1
#
_entry.id   AF-A0AAW1S5K4-F1
#
_cell.length_a   1.000
_cell.length_b   1.000
_cell.length_c   1.000
_cell.angle_alpha   90.00
_cell.angle_beta   90.00
_cell.angle_gamma   90.00
#
_symmetry.space_group_name_H-M   'P 1'
#
loop_
_entity.id
_entity.type
_entity.pdbx_description
1 polymer ?
#
loop_
_entity_poly.entity_id
_entity_poly.type
_entity_poly.pdbx_seq_one_letter_code
_entity_poly.pdbx_strand_id
1 'polypeptide(L)'
;MHIPRSGPSFSQLALGKKTSHREATGAALPDLTILSVEAFTPKRSVIRSFSTPAMASKAQTAVEETDGGAFKRTDAEFRNWIQSDSDFAPEAGRYHLYISYACPWACRCLTFLYLKGLEGVIGLSPGDPPFSSPNGHGSFGAEGCIPDDLNGAKFVRDLYELSKGQTGSKFSVPVLWDKQKGVIVNNESAEIVQMLNDQFNDFAKNPGLDLFPDDLQPAIDEVNSWTYPNINNGVYRCGFAQSQQAYEDAFRDLFGALDKVESILSKQRYIAGNRLTEADIRLFQTLIRFDVVYVVYFKCNRNFIHEFPHMSNYTKELYNIPGIQKAVNISHIKTHYFTSHPTLNHYAVVPIGCSPWWEEPHHRETF
;
A
#
# COMPACT_ATOMS: atom_id res chain seq x y z
N MET A 1 -27.02 -7.35 -59.85
CA MET A 1 -26.71 -5.95 -60.27
C MET A 1 -25.74 -5.37 -59.24
N HIS A 2 -24.44 -5.41 -59.50
CA HIS A 2 -23.62 -4.36 -60.15
C HIS A 2 -23.33 -3.12 -59.25
N ILE A 3 -22.10 -3.15 -58.70
CA ILE A 3 -21.24 -2.07 -58.17
C ILE A 3 -20.87 -1.13 -59.36
N PRO A 4 -20.64 0.21 -59.23
CA PRO A 4 -19.32 0.71 -58.81
C PRO A 4 -19.14 2.07 -58.11
N ARG A 5 -18.14 2.06 -57.19
CA ARG A 5 -16.92 2.91 -57.06
C ARG A 5 -17.02 4.43 -57.26
N SER A 6 -16.36 5.20 -56.37
CA SER A 6 -15.01 5.78 -56.64
C SER A 6 -14.57 6.81 -55.58
N GLY A 7 -13.35 6.66 -55.05
CA GLY A 7 -12.56 7.77 -54.47
C GLY A 7 -11.86 8.61 -55.57
N PRO A 8 -11.06 9.63 -55.20
CA PRO A 8 -9.58 9.55 -55.30
C PRO A 8 -8.89 10.17 -54.05
N SER A 9 -7.70 9.75 -53.59
CA SER A 9 -6.35 9.55 -54.14
C SER A 9 -5.44 10.79 -54.11
N PHE A 10 -4.20 10.53 -53.69
CA PHE A 10 -3.04 11.36 -53.36
C PHE A 10 -2.52 12.27 -54.48
N SER A 11 -1.74 13.31 -54.08
CA SER A 11 -0.63 13.84 -54.89
C SER A 11 0.54 14.35 -54.02
N GLN A 12 1.73 13.80 -54.31
CA GLN A 12 3.07 14.24 -53.89
C GLN A 12 3.54 15.47 -54.69
N LEU A 13 4.48 16.25 -54.13
CA LEU A 13 5.55 17.03 -54.81
C LEU A 13 6.57 17.42 -53.71
N ALA A 14 7.77 16.85 -53.58
CA ALA A 14 8.98 16.87 -54.41
C ALA A 14 9.81 18.19 -54.36
N LEU A 15 10.97 18.08 -53.67
CA LEU A 15 12.33 18.61 -53.96
C LEU A 15 12.61 20.10 -54.23
N GLY A 16 13.60 20.65 -53.50
CA GLY A 16 14.37 21.84 -53.92
C GLY A 16 15.52 22.24 -52.97
N LYS A 17 16.77 21.98 -53.37
CA LYS A 17 18.04 22.44 -52.73
C LYS A 17 18.31 23.93 -53.01
N LYS A 18 18.96 24.66 -52.07
CA LYS A 18 20.30 25.30 -52.21
C LYS A 18 20.64 26.36 -51.13
N THR A 19 21.79 26.13 -50.51
CA THR A 19 22.86 27.01 -49.95
C THR A 19 22.79 28.55 -50.05
N SER A 20 23.24 29.25 -48.98
CA SER A 20 24.20 30.37 -49.06
C SER A 20 24.94 30.65 -47.73
N HIS A 21 26.25 30.91 -47.84
CA HIS A 21 27.23 31.31 -46.82
C HIS A 21 27.17 32.80 -46.40
N ARG A 22 27.63 33.12 -45.16
CA ARG A 22 28.73 34.08 -44.79
C ARG A 22 28.72 34.38 -43.27
N GLU A 23 29.80 34.07 -42.53
CA GLU A 23 30.90 34.96 -42.01
C GLU A 23 30.46 35.88 -40.83
N ALA A 24 31.20 36.17 -39.76
CA ALA A 24 32.54 35.90 -39.18
C ALA A 24 32.45 36.31 -37.67
N THR A 25 33.22 35.82 -36.69
CA THR A 25 34.57 36.19 -36.16
C THR A 25 34.58 35.63 -34.71
N GLY A 26 35.60 35.03 -34.08
CA GLY A 26 37.04 35.30 -34.07
C GLY A 26 37.44 36.10 -32.82
N ALA A 27 37.73 35.45 -31.68
CA ALA A 27 38.50 36.04 -30.58
C ALA A 27 39.13 34.96 -29.67
N ALA A 28 40.41 35.16 -29.38
CA ALA A 28 41.37 34.21 -28.83
C ALA A 28 41.46 34.20 -27.29
N LEU A 29 41.93 33.07 -26.77
CA LEU A 29 42.46 32.88 -25.41
C LEU A 29 43.85 33.50 -25.26
N PRO A 30 44.22 33.98 -24.06
CA PRO A 30 45.61 34.00 -23.65
C PRO A 30 45.90 32.99 -22.53
N ASP A 31 47.00 32.29 -22.76
CA ASP A 31 47.85 31.50 -21.88
C ASP A 31 48.48 32.38 -20.78
N LEU A 32 48.73 31.85 -19.58
CA LEU A 32 49.76 32.35 -18.64
C LEU A 32 49.98 31.39 -17.45
N THR A 33 51.01 30.57 -17.63
CA THR A 33 52.19 30.41 -16.75
C THR A 33 52.03 29.91 -15.31
N ILE A 34 52.66 28.76 -15.09
CA ILE A 34 53.09 28.15 -13.84
C ILE A 34 54.10 29.06 -13.12
N LEU A 35 53.83 29.39 -11.85
CA LEU A 35 54.84 29.78 -10.88
C LEU A 35 54.61 29.04 -9.55
N SER A 36 55.70 28.45 -9.10
CA SER A 36 55.95 27.73 -7.85
C SER A 36 55.47 28.44 -6.59
N VAL A 37 54.83 27.70 -5.68
CA VAL A 37 54.51 28.18 -4.32
C VAL A 37 55.30 27.34 -3.30
N GLU A 38 56.06 28.05 -2.49
CA GLU A 38 56.89 27.56 -1.40
C GLU A 38 56.08 26.90 -0.28
N ALA A 39 56.75 26.00 0.43
CA ALA A 39 56.25 25.24 1.56
C ALA A 39 55.86 26.13 2.75
N PHE A 40 54.64 25.95 3.26
CA PHE A 40 54.23 26.43 4.57
C PHE A 40 53.52 25.30 5.33
N THR A 41 54.17 24.79 6.37
CA THR A 41 53.65 23.76 7.27
C THR A 41 52.75 24.38 8.35
N PRO A 42 51.48 23.96 8.50
CA PRO A 42 50.69 24.33 9.66
C PRO A 42 50.78 23.27 10.77
N LYS A 43 50.89 23.77 12.00
CA LYS A 43 50.97 23.03 13.26
C LYS A 43 49.77 22.12 13.50
N ARG A 44 50.03 20.95 14.09
CA ARG A 44 49.05 19.99 14.62
C ARG A 44 47.98 20.70 15.46
N SER A 45 46.74 20.70 14.98
CA SER A 45 45.55 20.94 15.79
C SER A 45 44.91 19.59 16.12
N VAL A 46 44.46 19.46 17.37
CA VAL A 46 43.82 18.26 17.91
C VAL A 46 42.46 18.10 17.22
N ILE A 47 42.34 17.13 16.32
CA ILE A 47 41.07 16.74 15.72
C ILE A 47 40.28 15.99 16.80
N ARG A 48 39.27 16.66 17.37
CA ARG A 48 38.18 15.95 18.05
C ARG A 48 37.49 15.09 16.98
N SER A 49 37.47 13.79 17.21
CA SER A 49 36.70 12.85 16.40
C SER A 49 35.22 13.21 16.49
N PHE A 50 34.71 13.89 15.47
CA PHE A 50 33.28 13.91 15.23
C PHE A 50 32.89 12.47 14.87
N SER A 51 32.06 11.84 15.69
CA SER A 51 31.40 10.61 15.26
C SER A 51 30.62 10.95 14.01
N THR A 52 30.99 10.33 12.89
CA THR A 52 30.13 10.23 11.73
C THR A 52 28.73 9.81 12.20
N PRO A 53 27.65 10.52 11.79
CA PRO A 53 26.31 9.98 11.95
C PRO A 53 26.30 8.58 11.37
N ALA A 54 25.67 7.63 12.07
CA ALA A 54 25.39 6.32 11.49
C ALA A 54 24.79 6.54 10.10
N MET A 55 25.36 5.91 9.07
CA MET A 55 24.76 5.91 7.74
C MET A 55 23.28 5.54 7.90
N ALA A 56 22.38 6.45 7.52
CA ALA A 56 20.96 6.16 7.48
C ALA A 56 20.78 4.87 6.69
N SER A 57 20.23 3.83 7.32
CA SER A 57 19.94 2.59 6.60
C SER A 57 19.02 2.94 5.43
N LYS A 58 19.32 2.39 4.25
CA LYS A 58 18.41 2.47 3.10
C LYS A 58 17.05 1.93 3.56
N ALA A 59 15.97 2.64 3.23
CA ALA A 59 14.62 2.14 3.49
C ALA A 59 14.46 0.79 2.78
N GLN A 60 14.19 -0.27 3.53
CA GLN A 60 13.91 -1.56 2.94
C GLN A 60 12.53 -1.52 2.26
N THR A 61 12.51 -1.73 0.95
CA THR A 61 11.26 -1.87 0.19
C THR A 61 10.81 -3.33 0.14
N ALA A 62 9.53 -3.60 -0.13
CA ALA A 62 9.05 -4.98 -0.25
C ALA A 62 9.75 -5.78 -1.37
N VAL A 63 10.37 -5.11 -2.35
CA VAL A 63 11.14 -5.76 -3.42
C VAL A 63 12.45 -6.38 -2.88
N GLU A 64 12.95 -5.91 -1.75
CA GLU A 64 14.20 -6.38 -1.13
C GLU A 64 13.98 -7.59 -0.20
N GLU A 65 12.72 -7.96 0.05
CA GLU A 65 12.31 -9.07 0.90
C GLU A 65 12.29 -10.40 0.12
N THR A 66 13.45 -10.86 -0.36
CA THR A 66 13.54 -12.10 -1.15
C THR A 66 14.58 -13.08 -0.60
N ASP A 67 14.21 -14.37 -0.57
CA ASP A 67 15.06 -15.49 -0.18
C ASP A 67 14.93 -16.60 -1.24
N GLY A 68 16.03 -16.99 -1.88
CA GLY A 68 16.01 -17.94 -3.00
C GLY A 68 15.14 -17.50 -4.20
N GLY A 69 14.87 -16.20 -4.34
CA GLY A 69 13.97 -15.63 -5.36
C GLY A 69 12.48 -15.67 -5.01
N ALA A 70 12.10 -16.20 -3.85
CA ALA A 70 10.75 -16.13 -3.28
C ALA A 70 10.62 -14.92 -2.35
N PHE A 71 9.48 -14.23 -2.39
CA PHE A 71 9.20 -13.13 -1.48
C PHE A 71 8.91 -13.63 -0.05
N LYS A 72 9.61 -13.08 0.94
CA LYS A 72 9.47 -13.40 2.36
C LYS A 72 9.32 -12.13 3.19
N ARG A 73 8.08 -11.84 3.59
CA ARG A 73 7.72 -10.66 4.37
C ARG A 73 8.42 -10.64 5.74
N THR A 74 8.93 -9.48 6.12
CA THR A 74 9.46 -9.22 7.48
C THR A 74 8.32 -8.90 8.45
N ASP A 75 8.41 -9.42 9.67
CA ASP A 75 7.41 -9.22 10.72
C ASP A 75 7.46 -7.79 11.30
N ALA A 76 6.33 -7.34 11.87
CA ALA A 76 6.22 -6.07 12.58
C ALA A 76 6.92 -6.12 13.96
N GLU A 77 7.56 -5.00 14.32
CA GLU A 77 8.45 -4.92 15.50
C GLU A 77 7.82 -4.24 16.72
N PHE A 78 6.88 -3.30 16.52
CA PHE A 78 6.16 -2.65 17.61
C PHE A 78 4.89 -3.43 17.92
N ARG A 79 4.85 -4.04 19.11
CA ARG A 79 3.86 -5.06 19.48
C ARG A 79 3.21 -4.80 20.85
N ASN A 80 3.20 -3.55 21.32
CA ASN A 80 2.52 -3.22 22.58
C ASN A 80 1.00 -3.26 22.37
N TRP A 81 0.26 -3.45 23.46
CA TRP A 81 -1.19 -3.56 23.47
C TRP A 81 -1.81 -2.43 24.27
N ILE A 82 -2.90 -1.89 23.73
CA ILE A 82 -3.84 -1.04 24.46
C ILE A 82 -4.73 -1.97 25.28
N GLN A 83 -4.76 -1.77 26.60
CA GLN A 83 -5.60 -2.55 27.50
C GLN A 83 -5.73 -1.81 28.85
N SER A 84 -6.81 -2.08 29.57
CA SER A 84 -7.03 -1.55 30.91
C SER A 84 -5.86 -1.87 31.84
N ASP A 85 -5.55 -0.95 32.76
CA ASP A 85 -4.47 -1.08 33.74
C ASP A 85 -3.06 -1.34 33.16
N SER A 86 -2.84 -0.98 31.90
CA SER A 86 -1.53 -1.01 31.26
C SER A 86 -0.94 0.38 31.05
N ASP A 87 0.32 0.39 30.59
CA ASP A 87 0.99 1.58 30.11
C ASP A 87 0.24 2.31 28.99
N PHE A 88 -0.63 1.61 28.27
CA PHE A 88 -1.46 2.12 27.18
C PHE A 88 -2.94 1.84 27.49
N ALA A 89 -3.51 2.59 28.43
CA ALA A 89 -4.94 2.47 28.77
C ALA A 89 -5.84 3.03 27.65
N PRO A 90 -7.00 2.42 27.36
CA PRO A 90 -7.92 2.95 26.36
C PRO A 90 -8.52 4.29 26.81
N GLU A 91 -8.26 5.34 26.04
CA GLU A 91 -8.66 6.72 26.36
C GLU A 91 -9.07 7.46 25.09
N ALA A 92 -10.26 8.09 25.12
CA ALA A 92 -10.70 8.95 24.04
C ALA A 92 -9.75 10.12 23.84
N GLY A 93 -9.33 10.32 22.59
CA GLY A 93 -8.43 11.39 22.22
C GLY A 93 -6.96 11.15 22.56
N ARG A 94 -6.55 10.00 23.11
CA ARG A 94 -5.14 9.67 23.38
C ARG A 94 -4.40 9.12 22.17
N TYR A 95 -5.06 8.29 21.37
CA TYR A 95 -4.40 7.56 20.28
C TYR A 95 -4.62 8.20 18.92
N HIS A 96 -3.71 7.89 17.99
CA HIS A 96 -3.77 8.32 16.59
C HIS A 96 -3.38 7.18 15.66
N LEU A 97 -4.11 7.00 14.58
CA LEU A 97 -3.86 5.99 13.57
C LEU A 97 -3.33 6.64 12.30
N TYR A 98 -2.11 6.26 11.89
CA TYR A 98 -1.53 6.65 10.61
C TYR A 98 -1.72 5.53 9.59
N ILE A 99 -2.29 5.86 8.44
CA ILE A 99 -2.59 4.91 7.37
C ILE A 99 -2.21 5.44 6.00
N SER A 100 -2.11 4.51 5.04
CA SER A 100 -2.20 4.80 3.61
C SER A 100 -3.39 4.01 3.06
N TYR A 101 -4.26 4.67 2.29
CA TYR A 101 -5.40 4.00 1.63
C TYR A 101 -4.94 2.92 0.63
N ALA A 102 -3.70 3.01 0.14
CA ALA A 102 -3.16 1.99 -0.73
C ALA A 102 -2.87 0.66 -0.02
N CYS A 103 -2.48 0.73 1.26
CA CYS A 103 -2.03 -0.41 2.04
C CYS A 103 -3.23 -1.25 2.52
N PRO A 104 -3.38 -2.51 2.08
CA PRO A 104 -4.49 -3.36 2.53
C PRO A 104 -4.44 -3.64 4.04
N TRP A 105 -3.24 -3.71 4.64
CA TRP A 105 -3.04 -3.94 6.07
C TRP A 105 -3.56 -2.75 6.89
N ALA A 106 -3.23 -1.53 6.49
CA ALA A 106 -3.70 -0.32 7.15
C ALA A 106 -5.21 -0.11 6.96
N CYS A 107 -5.74 -0.47 5.79
CA CYS A 107 -7.16 -0.37 5.52
C CYS A 107 -8.03 -1.35 6.34
N ARG A 108 -7.45 -2.44 6.88
CA ARG A 108 -8.14 -3.27 7.89
C ARG A 108 -8.43 -2.46 9.14
N CYS A 109 -7.40 -1.83 9.72
CA CYS A 109 -7.53 -1.00 10.90
C CYS A 109 -8.48 0.18 10.66
N LEU A 110 -8.39 0.82 9.49
CA LEU A 110 -9.31 1.89 9.11
C LEU A 110 -10.76 1.41 9.03
N THR A 111 -10.99 0.23 8.47
CA THR A 111 -12.32 -0.39 8.39
C THR A 111 -12.88 -0.65 9.79
N PHE A 112 -12.07 -1.21 10.70
CA PHE A 112 -12.47 -1.43 12.09
C PHE A 112 -12.82 -0.11 12.80
N LEU A 113 -11.98 0.92 12.64
CA LEU A 113 -12.22 2.25 13.20
C LEU A 113 -13.59 2.79 12.77
N TYR A 114 -13.93 2.70 11.48
CA TYR A 114 -15.22 3.15 10.97
C TYR A 114 -16.40 2.26 11.38
N LEU A 115 -16.24 0.93 11.35
CA LEU A 115 -17.30 0.00 11.73
C LEU A 115 -17.65 0.10 13.22
N LYS A 116 -16.66 0.27 14.09
CA LYS A 116 -16.86 0.50 15.53
C LYS A 116 -17.33 1.93 15.84
N GLY A 117 -17.28 2.83 14.86
CA GLY A 117 -17.68 4.23 15.02
C GLY A 117 -16.74 5.01 15.93
N LEU A 118 -15.44 4.74 15.84
CA LEU A 118 -14.37 5.33 16.65
C LEU A 118 -13.85 6.65 16.07
N GLU A 119 -14.50 7.20 15.03
CA GLU A 119 -14.18 8.53 14.55
C GLU A 119 -14.39 9.58 15.65
N GLY A 120 -13.35 10.36 15.93
CA GLY A 120 -13.34 11.36 17.01
C GLY A 120 -12.84 10.81 18.35
N VAL A 121 -12.77 9.48 18.51
CA VAL A 121 -12.11 8.82 19.66
C VAL A 121 -10.64 8.62 19.36
N ILE A 122 -10.32 8.09 18.19
CA ILE A 122 -8.96 7.88 17.69
C ILE A 122 -8.73 8.86 16.55
N GLY A 123 -7.66 9.65 16.66
CA GLY A 123 -7.27 10.57 15.59
C GLY A 123 -6.83 9.78 14.35
N LEU A 124 -6.99 10.36 13.16
CA LEU A 124 -6.68 9.70 11.90
C LEU A 124 -5.89 10.65 11.01
N SER A 125 -4.74 10.21 10.53
CA SER A 125 -4.03 10.84 9.41
C SER A 125 -4.04 9.90 8.22
N PRO A 126 -5.02 10.05 7.31
CA PRO A 126 -5.02 9.34 6.05
C PRO A 126 -4.15 10.12 5.07
N GLY A 127 -2.96 9.64 4.75
CA GLY A 127 -2.24 10.19 3.61
C GLY A 127 -0.73 10.08 3.63
N ASP A 128 -0.21 9.66 2.48
CA ASP A 128 1.16 9.91 2.04
C ASP A 128 1.20 11.29 1.33
N PRO A 129 2.32 12.01 1.31
CA PRO A 129 2.48 13.16 0.40
C PRO A 129 2.24 12.74 -1.07
N PRO A 130 2.07 13.69 -2.01
CA PRO A 130 1.93 13.40 -3.44
C PRO A 130 2.88 12.29 -3.91
N PHE A 131 2.33 11.23 -4.47
CA PHE A 131 3.13 10.08 -4.88
C PHE A 131 4.08 10.51 -6.00
N SER A 132 5.37 10.33 -5.76
CA SER A 132 6.42 10.56 -6.75
C SER A 132 7.19 9.27 -6.91
N SER A 133 7.42 8.84 -8.16
CA SER A 133 8.24 7.66 -8.39
C SER A 133 9.66 7.90 -7.87
N PRO A 134 10.31 6.90 -7.23
CA PRO A 134 11.70 7.02 -6.82
C PRO A 134 12.66 7.35 -7.97
N ASN A 135 12.28 7.05 -9.22
CA ASN A 135 13.07 7.36 -10.42
C ASN A 135 12.76 8.75 -11.01
N GLY A 136 11.95 9.57 -10.35
CA GLY A 136 11.58 10.91 -10.82
C GLY A 136 10.52 10.95 -11.93
N HIS A 137 9.90 9.80 -12.25
CA HIS A 137 8.80 9.73 -13.22
C HIS A 137 7.46 10.07 -12.57
N GLY A 138 6.83 11.15 -13.07
CA GLY A 138 5.48 11.56 -12.68
C GLY A 138 5.39 12.19 -11.29
N SER A 139 4.45 13.11 -11.14
CA SER A 139 3.98 13.60 -9.84
C SER A 139 2.48 13.41 -9.84
N PHE A 140 1.99 12.60 -8.91
CA PHE A 140 0.59 12.20 -8.85
C PHE A 140 -0.05 12.86 -7.64
N GLY A 141 -1.15 13.58 -7.89
CA GLY A 141 -1.94 14.17 -6.81
C GLY A 141 -2.44 13.10 -5.86
N ALA A 142 -2.59 13.47 -4.59
CA ALA A 142 -3.07 12.58 -3.54
C ALA A 142 -4.30 13.21 -2.87
N GLU A 143 -5.37 13.38 -3.65
CA GLU A 143 -6.63 13.92 -3.13
C GLU A 143 -7.13 13.07 -1.96
N GLY A 144 -7.49 13.72 -0.84
CA GLY A 144 -7.83 13.02 0.41
C GLY A 144 -6.64 12.67 1.31
N CYS A 145 -5.42 13.08 0.96
CA CYS A 145 -4.30 13.10 1.90
C CYS A 145 -4.39 14.30 2.83
N ILE A 146 -4.33 14.04 4.13
CA ILE A 146 -4.33 15.06 5.18
C ILE A 146 -2.90 15.18 5.71
N PRO A 147 -2.30 16.39 5.70
CA PRO A 147 -1.02 16.61 6.35
C PRO A 147 -1.03 16.17 7.82
N ASP A 148 0.12 15.72 8.31
CA ASP A 148 0.26 15.36 9.71
C ASP A 148 0.37 16.61 10.60
N ASP A 149 -0.76 17.12 11.07
CA ASP A 149 -0.81 18.25 12.00
C ASP A 149 -0.43 17.87 13.45
N LEU A 150 -0.21 16.57 13.73
CA LEU A 150 0.13 16.08 15.06
C LEU A 150 1.65 16.10 15.31
N ASN A 151 2.42 15.38 14.48
CA ASN A 151 3.88 15.29 14.63
C ASN A 151 4.64 16.09 13.57
N GLY A 152 3.96 16.64 12.56
CA GLY A 152 4.61 17.31 11.43
C GLY A 152 5.39 16.35 10.52
N ALA A 153 5.10 15.04 10.59
CA ALA A 153 5.77 14.02 9.79
C ALA A 153 5.49 14.22 8.29
N LYS A 154 6.54 14.20 7.49
CA LYS A 154 6.45 14.23 6.02
C LYS A 154 6.45 12.83 5.43
N PHE A 155 7.12 11.90 6.09
CA PHE A 155 7.20 10.49 5.71
C PHE A 155 6.88 9.60 6.90
N VAL A 156 6.38 8.39 6.64
CA VAL A 156 6.16 7.35 7.68
C VAL A 156 7.44 7.10 8.49
N ARG A 157 8.60 7.13 7.84
CA ARG A 157 9.92 7.04 8.48
C ARG A 157 10.07 8.05 9.63
N ASP A 158 9.60 9.27 9.47
CA ASP A 158 9.73 10.33 10.47
C ASP A 158 9.04 9.91 11.78
N LEU A 159 7.90 9.21 11.71
CA LEU A 159 7.20 8.69 12.90
C LEU A 159 8.03 7.65 13.65
N TYR A 160 8.70 6.75 12.91
CA TYR A 160 9.58 5.75 13.50
C TYR A 160 10.84 6.37 14.10
N GLU A 161 11.41 7.38 13.46
CA GLU A 161 12.57 8.12 13.98
C GLU A 161 12.20 8.97 15.21
N LEU A 162 10.96 9.49 15.26
CA LEU A 162 10.42 10.20 16.43
C LEU A 162 10.12 9.27 17.61
N SER A 163 9.74 8.02 17.36
CA SER A 163 9.41 7.04 18.38
C SER A 163 10.65 6.66 19.20
N LYS A 164 10.82 7.31 20.36
CA LYS A 164 12.00 7.15 21.21
C LYS A 164 12.18 5.69 21.67
N GLY A 165 13.42 5.19 21.60
CA GLY A 165 13.82 3.95 22.28
C GLY A 165 13.74 2.66 21.46
N GLN A 166 13.13 2.67 20.27
CA GLN A 166 13.16 1.56 19.32
C GLN A 166 13.24 2.13 17.90
N THR A 167 14.31 1.79 17.17
CA THR A 167 14.39 2.09 15.73
C THR A 167 13.87 0.89 14.98
N GLY A 168 12.77 1.08 14.25
CA GLY A 168 12.26 0.02 13.39
C GLY A 168 13.22 -0.27 12.23
N SER A 169 13.39 -1.54 11.85
CA SER A 169 14.13 -1.92 10.65
C SER A 169 13.37 -1.59 9.36
N LYS A 170 12.03 -1.49 9.46
CA LYS A 170 11.12 -1.19 8.35
C LYS A 170 10.07 -0.14 8.75
N PHE A 171 9.86 0.82 7.86
CA PHE A 171 8.86 1.87 8.02
C PHE A 171 7.56 1.43 7.34
N SER A 172 6.60 0.91 8.11
CA SER A 172 5.34 0.38 7.60
C SER A 172 4.13 1.17 8.10
N VAL A 173 2.99 1.01 7.43
CA VAL A 173 1.66 1.37 7.95
C VAL A 173 0.83 0.09 8.03
N PRO A 174 -0.11 -0.03 8.97
CA PRO A 174 -0.58 1.00 9.92
C PRO A 174 0.43 1.31 11.03
N VAL A 175 0.33 2.52 11.61
CA VAL A 175 1.01 2.88 12.86
C VAL A 175 -0.04 3.36 13.85
N LEU A 176 -0.17 2.66 14.98
CA LEU A 176 -0.96 3.11 16.12
C LEU A 176 -0.05 3.87 17.07
N TRP A 177 -0.30 5.16 17.21
CA TRP A 177 0.54 6.12 17.92
C TRP A 177 -0.11 6.58 19.23
N ASP A 178 0.68 6.65 20.30
CA ASP A 178 0.27 7.26 21.57
C ASP A 178 0.70 8.74 21.60
N LYS A 179 -0.27 9.66 21.63
CA LYS A 179 0.01 11.11 21.65
C LYS A 179 0.55 11.59 22.99
N GLN A 180 0.23 10.93 24.09
CA GLN A 180 0.70 11.33 25.42
C GLN A 180 2.17 10.95 25.60
N LYS A 181 2.53 9.73 25.16
CA LYS A 181 3.91 9.22 25.29
C LYS A 181 4.81 9.58 24.11
N GLY A 182 4.24 9.92 22.95
CA GLY A 182 4.98 10.25 21.73
C GLY A 182 5.75 9.03 21.19
N VAL A 183 5.11 7.87 21.18
CA VAL A 183 5.70 6.59 20.74
C VAL A 183 4.72 5.79 19.90
N ILE A 184 5.26 4.89 19.07
CA ILE A 184 4.49 3.84 18.41
C ILE A 184 4.08 2.79 19.44
N VAL A 185 2.78 2.55 19.56
CA VAL A 185 2.22 1.46 20.37
C VAL A 185 2.38 0.14 19.60
N ASN A 186 1.85 0.11 18.37
CA ASN A 186 1.78 -1.10 17.57
C ASN A 186 1.83 -0.78 16.06
N ASN A 187 2.46 -1.64 15.26
CA ASN A 187 2.44 -1.57 13.79
C ASN A 187 2.04 -2.89 13.10
N GLU A 188 1.49 -3.85 13.85
CA GLU A 188 0.90 -5.10 13.35
C GLU A 188 -0.61 -4.93 13.17
N SER A 189 -1.07 -4.95 11.92
CA SER A 189 -2.48 -4.78 11.59
C SER A 189 -3.41 -5.79 12.26
N ALA A 190 -2.98 -7.06 12.42
CA ALA A 190 -3.80 -8.11 13.02
C ALA A 190 -4.05 -7.89 14.51
N GLU A 191 -3.09 -7.30 15.23
CA GLU A 191 -3.25 -6.96 16.65
C GLU A 191 -4.03 -5.65 16.82
N ILE A 192 -3.76 -4.67 15.95
CA ILE A 192 -4.47 -3.38 15.99
C ILE A 192 -5.97 -3.58 15.77
N VAL A 193 -6.41 -4.42 14.83
CA VAL A 193 -7.86 -4.66 14.64
C VAL A 193 -8.51 -5.29 15.87
N GLN A 194 -7.81 -6.17 16.58
CA GLN A 194 -8.30 -6.78 17.83
C GLN A 194 -8.43 -5.73 18.94
N MET A 195 -7.44 -4.84 19.09
CA MET A 195 -7.54 -3.70 20.02
C MET A 195 -8.72 -2.78 19.68
N LEU A 196 -8.93 -2.47 18.39
CA LEU A 196 -10.05 -1.64 17.93
C LEU A 196 -11.40 -2.33 18.13
N ASN A 197 -11.45 -3.66 18.04
CA ASN A 197 -12.67 -4.46 18.25
C ASN A 197 -13.17 -4.31 19.69
N ASP A 198 -12.28 -4.42 20.69
CA ASP A 198 -12.71 -4.63 22.07
C ASP A 198 -12.34 -3.49 23.03
N GLN A 199 -11.13 -2.96 22.92
CA GLN A 199 -10.52 -2.15 23.98
C GLN A 199 -11.14 -0.75 24.07
N PHE A 200 -11.85 -0.31 23.04
CA PHE A 200 -12.49 1.00 22.98
C PHE A 200 -14.02 0.94 23.05
N ASN A 201 -14.61 -0.18 23.48
CA ASN A 201 -16.07 -0.34 23.54
C ASN A 201 -16.76 0.75 24.36
N ASP A 202 -16.16 1.21 25.46
CA ASP A 202 -16.73 2.30 26.28
C ASP A 202 -16.84 3.66 25.54
N PHE A 203 -16.12 3.82 24.43
CA PHE A 203 -16.10 5.04 23.62
C PHE A 203 -16.72 4.85 22.23
N ALA A 204 -16.97 3.60 21.82
CA ALA A 204 -17.47 3.25 20.50
C ALA A 204 -18.93 3.67 20.31
N LYS A 205 -19.31 4.11 19.10
CA LYS A 205 -20.72 4.29 18.75
C LYS A 205 -21.44 2.95 18.54
N ASN A 206 -20.70 1.93 18.14
CA ASN A 206 -21.20 0.57 17.91
C ASN A 206 -20.51 -0.44 18.85
N PRO A 207 -20.68 -0.32 20.18
CA PRO A 207 -19.95 -1.16 21.14
C PRO A 207 -20.37 -2.63 21.07
N GLY A 208 -21.61 -2.92 20.66
CA GLY A 208 -22.11 -4.29 20.50
C GLY A 208 -21.71 -4.98 19.19
N LEU A 209 -21.03 -4.28 18.27
CA LEU A 209 -20.48 -4.93 17.07
C LEU A 209 -19.20 -5.65 17.45
N ASP A 210 -19.21 -6.98 17.37
CA ASP A 210 -18.04 -7.83 17.60
C ASP A 210 -17.69 -8.58 16.31
N LEU A 211 -16.49 -8.31 15.78
CA LEU A 211 -15.96 -8.93 14.57
C LEU A 211 -15.06 -10.13 14.86
N PHE A 212 -14.84 -10.48 16.13
CA PHE A 212 -14.10 -11.66 16.57
C PHE A 212 -14.81 -12.43 17.70
N PRO A 213 -16.11 -12.78 17.54
CA PRO A 213 -16.89 -13.38 18.61
C PRO A 213 -16.43 -14.80 18.94
N ASP A 214 -16.45 -15.13 20.24
CA ASP A 214 -15.96 -16.41 20.80
C ASP A 214 -16.45 -17.65 20.05
N ASP A 215 -17.71 -17.66 19.61
CA ASP A 215 -18.31 -18.83 18.95
C ASP A 215 -17.89 -19.01 17.48
N LEU A 216 -17.27 -17.99 16.85
CA LEU A 216 -16.69 -18.08 15.51
C LEU A 216 -15.17 -18.04 15.47
N GLN A 217 -14.48 -17.82 16.60
CA GLN A 217 -13.01 -17.77 16.65
C GLN A 217 -12.34 -18.97 15.93
N PRO A 218 -12.76 -20.24 16.14
CA PRO A 218 -12.15 -21.38 15.44
C PRO A 218 -12.29 -21.29 13.92
N ALA A 219 -13.44 -20.84 13.41
CA ALA A 219 -13.67 -20.68 11.98
C ALA A 219 -12.89 -19.50 11.40
N ILE A 220 -12.79 -18.40 12.15
CA ILE A 220 -12.01 -17.22 11.77
C ILE A 220 -10.53 -17.58 11.68
N ASP A 221 -9.99 -18.28 12.68
CA ASP A 221 -8.60 -18.72 12.71
C ASP A 221 -8.29 -19.71 11.58
N GLU A 222 -9.19 -20.66 11.32
CA GLU A 222 -9.06 -21.58 10.19
C GLU A 222 -8.98 -20.80 8.88
N VAL A 223 -9.94 -19.90 8.62
CA VAL A 223 -9.95 -19.08 7.40
C VAL A 223 -8.69 -18.24 7.26
N ASN A 224 -8.29 -17.54 8.33
CA ASN A 224 -7.11 -16.69 8.34
C ASN A 224 -5.81 -17.47 8.08
N SER A 225 -5.72 -18.70 8.57
CA SER A 225 -4.51 -19.55 8.45
C SER A 225 -4.12 -19.83 7.00
N TRP A 226 -5.10 -19.96 6.08
CA TRP A 226 -4.83 -20.22 4.67
C TRP A 226 -5.06 -19.00 3.77
N THR A 227 -5.95 -18.07 4.12
CA THR A 227 -6.15 -16.84 3.33
C THR A 227 -4.95 -15.91 3.44
N TYR A 228 -4.29 -15.80 4.60
CA TYR A 228 -3.12 -14.95 4.75
C TYR A 228 -1.95 -15.37 3.83
N PRO A 229 -1.38 -16.59 3.94
CA PRO A 229 -0.21 -16.97 3.14
C PRO A 229 -0.52 -17.12 1.64
N ASN A 230 -1.75 -17.52 1.29
CA ASN A 230 -2.10 -17.88 -0.09
C ASN A 230 -2.85 -16.77 -0.84
N ILE A 231 -3.54 -15.86 -0.17
CA ILE A 231 -4.29 -14.76 -0.83
C ILE A 231 -3.69 -13.41 -0.45
N ASN A 232 -3.75 -13.02 0.83
CA ASN A 232 -3.33 -11.68 1.24
C ASN A 232 -1.86 -11.42 0.97
N ASN A 233 -1.01 -12.40 1.30
CA ASN A 233 0.41 -12.39 1.00
C ASN A 233 0.71 -13.07 -0.35
N GLY A 234 -0.17 -13.96 -0.83
CA GLY A 234 0.00 -14.68 -2.10
C GLY A 234 0.13 -13.79 -3.33
N VAL A 235 -0.65 -12.70 -3.40
CA VAL A 235 -0.51 -11.73 -4.50
C VAL A 235 0.86 -11.04 -4.51
N TYR A 236 1.44 -10.77 -3.34
CA TYR A 236 2.80 -10.21 -3.23
C TYR A 236 3.86 -11.26 -3.57
N ARG A 237 3.65 -12.53 -3.18
CA ARG A 237 4.50 -13.66 -3.60
C ARG A 237 4.55 -13.78 -5.13
N CYS A 238 3.42 -13.60 -5.81
CA CYS A 238 3.39 -13.55 -7.28
C CYS A 238 4.15 -12.33 -7.82
N GLY A 239 3.80 -11.14 -7.33
CA GLY A 239 4.29 -9.88 -7.87
C GLY A 239 5.78 -9.61 -7.68
N PHE A 240 6.36 -10.12 -6.59
CA PHE A 240 7.76 -9.93 -6.22
C PHE A 240 8.64 -11.17 -6.45
N ALA A 241 8.09 -12.24 -7.03
CA ALA A 241 8.89 -13.39 -7.43
C ALA A 241 10.01 -12.97 -8.41
N GLN A 242 11.23 -13.44 -8.14
CA GLN A 242 12.41 -13.19 -8.99
C GLN A 242 12.77 -14.38 -9.88
N SER A 243 12.04 -15.50 -9.76
CA SER A 243 12.19 -16.67 -10.62
C SER A 243 10.82 -17.15 -11.13
N GLN A 244 10.82 -17.77 -12.32
CA GLN A 244 9.61 -18.33 -12.92
C GLN A 244 8.97 -19.38 -12.01
N GLN A 245 9.78 -20.25 -11.40
CA GLN A 245 9.29 -21.30 -10.50
C GLN A 245 8.60 -20.71 -9.26
N ALA A 246 9.21 -19.71 -8.60
CA ALA A 246 8.63 -19.07 -7.43
C ALA A 246 7.31 -18.36 -7.76
N TYR A 247 7.23 -17.72 -8.93
CA TYR A 247 5.99 -17.14 -9.45
C TYR A 247 4.92 -18.20 -9.67
N GLU A 248 5.24 -19.29 -10.36
CA GLU A 248 4.27 -20.35 -10.67
C GLU A 248 3.74 -21.06 -9.43
N ASP A 249 4.59 -21.31 -8.42
CA ASP A 249 4.17 -21.88 -7.15
C ASP A 249 3.21 -20.94 -6.42
N ALA A 250 3.57 -19.66 -6.29
CA ALA A 250 2.69 -18.66 -5.69
C ALA A 250 1.37 -18.49 -6.46
N PHE A 251 1.41 -18.55 -7.78
CA PHE A 251 0.24 -18.43 -8.65
C PHE A 251 -0.72 -19.61 -8.48
N ARG A 252 -0.19 -20.84 -8.41
CA ARG A 252 -0.98 -22.05 -8.14
C ARG A 252 -1.64 -22.00 -6.76
N ASP A 253 -0.87 -21.63 -5.72
CA ASP A 253 -1.39 -21.49 -4.36
C ASP A 253 -2.51 -20.44 -4.29
N LEU A 254 -2.30 -19.28 -4.90
CA LEU A 254 -3.25 -18.17 -4.92
C LEU A 254 -4.59 -18.59 -5.54
N PHE A 255 -4.54 -19.15 -6.74
CA PHE A 255 -5.76 -19.49 -7.45
C PHE A 255 -6.46 -20.73 -6.88
N GLY A 256 -5.72 -21.69 -6.33
CA GLY A 256 -6.31 -22.77 -5.54
C GLY A 256 -7.04 -22.27 -4.28
N ALA A 257 -6.48 -21.25 -3.61
CA ALA A 257 -7.14 -20.61 -2.48
C ALA A 257 -8.36 -19.76 -2.90
N LEU A 258 -8.32 -19.05 -4.02
CA LEU A 258 -9.47 -18.32 -4.57
C LEU A 258 -10.61 -19.28 -4.97
N ASP A 259 -10.29 -20.45 -5.54
CA ASP A 259 -11.30 -21.49 -5.82
C ASP A 259 -11.94 -22.02 -4.54
N LYS A 260 -11.17 -22.15 -3.46
CA LYS A 260 -11.70 -22.49 -2.13
C LYS A 260 -12.64 -21.40 -1.61
N VAL A 261 -12.26 -20.12 -1.71
CA VAL A 261 -13.14 -18.97 -1.35
C VAL A 261 -14.46 -19.04 -2.11
N GLU A 262 -14.41 -19.20 -3.43
CA GLU A 262 -15.60 -19.27 -4.27
C GLU A 262 -16.52 -20.43 -3.87
N SER A 263 -15.94 -21.61 -3.62
CA SER A 263 -16.68 -22.80 -3.15
C SER A 263 -17.35 -22.57 -1.79
N ILE A 264 -16.69 -21.89 -0.85
CA ILE A 264 -17.28 -21.54 0.45
C ILE A 264 -18.42 -20.55 0.27
N LEU A 265 -18.17 -19.45 -0.45
CA LEU A 265 -19.13 -18.36 -0.65
C LEU A 265 -20.34 -18.75 -1.51
N SER A 266 -20.27 -19.88 -2.22
CA SER A 266 -21.43 -20.50 -2.89
C SER A 266 -22.45 -21.09 -1.93
N LYS A 267 -22.07 -21.37 -0.68
CA LYS A 267 -22.88 -22.09 0.32
C LYS A 267 -23.26 -21.24 1.54
N GLN A 268 -22.54 -20.16 1.80
CA GLN A 268 -22.78 -19.31 2.96
C GLN A 268 -22.48 -17.83 2.66
N ARG A 269 -23.05 -16.95 3.49
CA ARG A 269 -23.01 -15.49 3.32
C ARG A 269 -21.60 -14.89 3.45
N TYR A 270 -20.86 -15.32 4.47
CA TYR A 270 -19.54 -14.78 4.85
C TYR A 270 -18.48 -15.88 4.90
N ILE A 271 -17.20 -15.50 4.89
CA ILE A 271 -16.11 -16.47 4.71
C ILE A 271 -15.95 -17.41 5.92
N ALA A 272 -16.28 -16.93 7.12
CA ALA A 272 -16.17 -17.67 8.37
C ALA A 272 -17.54 -18.04 8.99
N GLY A 273 -18.62 -18.01 8.21
CA GLY A 273 -19.95 -18.46 8.66
C GLY A 273 -21.09 -17.54 8.20
N ASN A 274 -22.02 -17.27 9.10
CA ASN A 274 -23.25 -16.52 8.82
C ASN A 274 -23.25 -15.05 9.31
N ARG A 275 -22.17 -14.61 9.96
CA ARG A 275 -21.97 -13.22 10.42
C ARG A 275 -20.72 -12.63 9.80
N LEU A 276 -20.72 -11.31 9.63
CA LEU A 276 -19.53 -10.55 9.26
C LEU A 276 -18.48 -10.65 10.37
N THR A 277 -17.26 -10.99 10.02
CA THR A 277 -16.13 -11.16 10.95
C THR A 277 -14.87 -10.46 10.45
N GLU A 278 -13.81 -10.47 11.26
CA GLU A 278 -12.51 -9.97 10.84
C GLU A 278 -11.93 -10.70 9.63
N ALA A 279 -12.26 -11.99 9.45
CA ALA A 279 -11.80 -12.78 8.31
C ALA A 279 -12.33 -12.18 7.00
N ASP A 280 -13.57 -11.69 7.02
CA ASP A 280 -14.19 -11.05 5.87
C ASP A 280 -13.48 -9.75 5.51
N ILE A 281 -13.20 -8.92 6.52
CA ILE A 281 -12.48 -7.65 6.35
C ILE A 281 -11.06 -7.89 5.82
N ARG A 282 -10.35 -8.87 6.36
CA ARG A 282 -8.98 -9.22 5.94
C ARG A 282 -8.93 -9.69 4.50
N LEU A 283 -9.90 -10.51 4.08
CA LEU A 283 -10.04 -11.00 2.70
C LEU A 283 -10.45 -9.87 1.75
N PHE A 284 -11.46 -9.08 2.11
CA PHE A 284 -11.99 -7.98 1.31
C PHE A 284 -10.91 -7.00 0.85
N GLN A 285 -10.00 -6.63 1.75
CA GLN A 285 -8.93 -5.69 1.42
C GLN A 285 -8.01 -6.20 0.30
N THR A 286 -7.90 -7.51 0.09
CA THR A 286 -7.22 -8.08 -1.09
C THR A 286 -8.13 -8.11 -2.31
N LEU A 287 -9.39 -8.53 -2.17
CA LEU A 287 -10.32 -8.66 -3.30
C LEU A 287 -10.59 -7.32 -4.01
N ILE A 288 -10.85 -6.25 -3.26
CA ILE A 288 -11.13 -4.92 -3.83
C ILE A 288 -9.93 -4.32 -4.59
N ARG A 289 -8.72 -4.82 -4.35
CA ARG A 289 -7.48 -4.41 -5.02
C ARG A 289 -7.11 -5.29 -6.20
N PHE A 290 -7.75 -6.44 -6.35
CA PHE A 290 -7.31 -7.50 -7.23
C PHE A 290 -7.38 -7.09 -8.70
N ASP A 291 -8.55 -6.65 -9.16
CA ASP A 291 -8.78 -6.32 -10.56
C ASP A 291 -8.10 -5.01 -10.98
N VAL A 292 -8.03 -4.05 -10.06
CA VAL A 292 -7.47 -2.72 -10.29
C VAL A 292 -5.94 -2.69 -10.24
N VAL A 293 -5.32 -3.67 -9.56
CA VAL A 293 -3.86 -3.74 -9.38
C VAL A 293 -3.33 -5.15 -9.67
N TYR A 294 -3.70 -6.15 -8.87
CA TYR A 294 -2.95 -7.41 -8.80
C TYR A 294 -2.96 -8.23 -10.10
N VAL A 295 -4.05 -8.18 -10.87
CA VAL A 295 -4.13 -8.88 -12.16
C VAL A 295 -3.01 -8.46 -13.11
N VAL A 296 -2.80 -7.15 -13.28
CA VAL A 296 -1.79 -6.62 -14.21
C VAL A 296 -0.45 -6.47 -13.49
N TYR A 297 -0.44 -5.77 -12.35
CA TYR A 297 0.78 -5.35 -11.69
C TYR A 297 1.57 -6.52 -11.10
N PHE A 298 0.87 -7.46 -10.47
CA PHE A 298 1.45 -8.65 -9.87
C PHE A 298 1.28 -9.91 -10.71
N LYS A 299 0.74 -9.77 -11.93
CA LYS A 299 0.53 -10.86 -12.90
C LYS A 299 -0.41 -11.94 -12.37
N CYS A 300 -1.31 -11.63 -11.43
CA CYS A 300 -2.30 -12.58 -10.91
C CYS A 300 -3.49 -12.74 -11.88
N ASN A 301 -3.25 -13.27 -13.08
CA ASN A 301 -4.10 -13.07 -14.26
C ASN A 301 -4.85 -14.30 -14.79
N ARG A 302 -5.18 -15.31 -13.95
CA ARG A 302 -6.05 -16.42 -14.40
C ARG A 302 -7.48 -15.94 -14.65
N ASN A 303 -8.01 -15.16 -13.71
CA ASN A 303 -9.36 -14.61 -13.69
C ASN A 303 -9.35 -13.29 -12.92
N PHE A 304 -10.28 -12.40 -13.24
CA PHE A 304 -10.63 -11.25 -12.41
C PHE A 304 -11.64 -11.66 -11.32
N ILE A 305 -11.69 -10.94 -10.19
CA ILE A 305 -12.65 -11.19 -9.11
C ILE A 305 -14.08 -11.02 -9.59
N HIS A 306 -14.36 -10.04 -10.47
CA HIS A 306 -15.70 -9.88 -11.04
C HIS A 306 -16.16 -11.05 -11.92
N GLU A 307 -15.27 -11.96 -12.32
CA GLU A 307 -15.59 -13.17 -13.08
C GLU A 307 -15.97 -14.36 -12.18
N PHE A 308 -15.75 -14.27 -10.85
CA PHE A 308 -16.19 -15.28 -9.88
C PHE A 308 -17.58 -14.90 -9.35
N PRO A 309 -18.66 -15.63 -9.68
CA PRO A 309 -20.03 -15.22 -9.33
C PRO A 309 -20.27 -14.96 -7.84
N HIS A 310 -19.79 -15.82 -6.95
CA HIS A 310 -20.05 -15.68 -5.52
C HIS A 310 -19.11 -14.67 -4.86
N MET A 311 -17.83 -14.67 -5.24
CA MET A 311 -16.83 -13.73 -4.74
C MET A 311 -17.05 -12.29 -5.22
N SER A 312 -17.53 -12.11 -6.46
CA SER A 312 -17.95 -10.79 -6.97
C SER A 312 -19.10 -10.23 -6.14
N ASN A 313 -20.17 -11.01 -5.95
CA ASN A 313 -21.32 -10.61 -5.14
C ASN A 313 -20.94 -10.35 -3.66
N TYR A 314 -20.03 -11.16 -3.11
CA TYR A 314 -19.48 -10.96 -1.76
C TYR A 314 -18.70 -9.66 -1.65
N THR A 315 -17.85 -9.36 -2.63
CA THR A 315 -17.07 -8.11 -2.63
C THR A 315 -17.99 -6.88 -2.75
N LYS A 316 -19.02 -6.96 -3.60
CA LYS A 316 -20.05 -5.93 -3.74
C LYS A 316 -20.83 -5.71 -2.45
N GLU A 317 -21.25 -6.78 -1.77
CA GLU A 317 -21.95 -6.67 -0.47
C GLU A 317 -21.08 -5.94 0.56
N LEU A 318 -19.84 -6.37 0.74
CA LEU A 318 -18.94 -5.75 1.72
C LEU A 318 -18.61 -4.31 1.35
N TYR A 319 -18.38 -4.01 0.08
CA TYR A 319 -18.12 -2.63 -0.36
C TYR A 319 -19.30 -1.69 -0.03
N ASN A 320 -20.54 -2.18 -0.11
CA ASN A 320 -21.74 -1.38 0.18
C ASN A 320 -22.01 -1.17 1.68
N ILE A 321 -21.25 -1.79 2.58
CA ILE A 321 -21.30 -1.47 4.01
C ILE A 321 -20.63 -0.09 4.22
N PRO A 322 -21.34 0.93 4.75
CA PRO A 322 -20.83 2.32 4.75
C PRO A 322 -19.44 2.51 5.37
N GLY A 323 -19.14 1.81 6.48
CA GLY A 323 -17.82 1.88 7.14
C GLY A 323 -16.70 1.22 6.32
N ILE A 324 -17.00 0.18 5.54
CA ILE A 324 -16.05 -0.47 4.64
C ILE A 324 -15.83 0.40 3.40
N GLN A 325 -16.90 0.92 2.80
CA GLN A 325 -16.84 1.82 1.64
C GLN A 325 -15.90 3.00 1.89
N LYS A 326 -16.06 3.64 3.05
CA LYS A 326 -15.28 4.81 3.48
C LYS A 326 -13.77 4.50 3.64
N ALA A 327 -13.39 3.24 3.81
CA ALA A 327 -12.00 2.81 3.90
C ALA A 327 -11.35 2.52 2.54
N VAL A 328 -12.06 2.70 1.42
CA VAL A 328 -11.55 2.41 0.07
C VAL A 328 -11.33 3.70 -0.72
N ASN A 329 -10.10 3.88 -1.21
CA ASN A 329 -9.77 4.92 -2.19
C ASN A 329 -9.00 4.28 -3.36
N ILE A 330 -9.71 4.02 -4.47
CA ILE A 330 -9.16 3.33 -5.65
C ILE A 330 -8.06 4.14 -6.32
N SER A 331 -8.14 5.47 -6.29
CA SER A 331 -7.10 6.34 -6.85
C SER A 331 -5.78 6.19 -6.10
N HIS A 332 -5.81 6.20 -4.76
CA HIS A 332 -4.62 5.96 -3.92
C HIS A 332 -4.08 4.56 -4.12
N ILE A 333 -4.96 3.55 -4.13
CA ILE A 333 -4.59 2.15 -4.40
C ILE A 333 -3.81 2.07 -5.72
N LYS A 334 -4.40 2.49 -6.84
CA LYS A 334 -3.74 2.38 -8.15
C LYS A 334 -2.45 3.18 -8.19
N THR A 335 -2.48 4.44 -7.77
CA THR A 335 -1.32 5.33 -7.84
C THR A 335 -0.15 4.73 -7.08
N HIS A 336 -0.31 4.37 -5.80
CA HIS A 336 0.75 3.80 -4.99
C HIS A 336 1.40 2.58 -5.65
N TYR A 337 0.61 1.56 -6.02
CA TYR A 337 1.19 0.32 -6.56
C TYR A 337 2.00 0.60 -7.82
N PHE A 338 1.43 1.33 -8.78
CA PHE A 338 2.06 1.56 -10.08
C PHE A 338 3.21 2.58 -10.04
N THR A 339 3.33 3.42 -9.00
CA THR A 339 4.38 4.46 -8.95
C THR A 339 5.51 4.16 -7.96
N SER A 340 5.26 3.34 -6.93
CA SER A 340 6.21 3.14 -5.83
C SER A 340 7.26 2.05 -6.05
N HIS A 341 7.09 1.15 -7.02
CA HIS A 341 8.07 0.07 -7.28
C HIS A 341 8.70 0.20 -8.68
N PRO A 342 9.78 1.00 -8.83
CA PRO A 342 10.40 1.26 -10.13
C PRO A 342 10.98 0.01 -10.81
N THR A 343 11.27 -1.04 -10.03
CA THR A 343 11.74 -2.34 -10.53
C THR A 343 10.65 -3.09 -11.31
N LEU A 344 9.37 -2.86 -10.99
CA LEU A 344 8.24 -3.52 -11.65
C LEU A 344 7.59 -2.62 -12.71
N ASN A 345 7.61 -1.29 -12.51
CA ASN A 345 7.06 -0.32 -13.45
C ASN A 345 7.93 0.93 -13.53
N HIS A 346 8.94 0.87 -14.39
CA HIS A 346 9.98 1.88 -14.50
C HIS A 346 9.45 3.30 -14.76
N TYR A 347 8.47 3.44 -15.65
CA TYR A 347 7.93 4.75 -16.07
C TYR A 347 6.76 5.25 -15.20
N ALA A 348 6.42 4.53 -14.13
CA ALA A 348 5.33 4.89 -13.22
C ALA A 348 3.97 5.10 -13.92
N VAL A 349 3.73 4.42 -15.06
CA VAL A 349 2.48 4.53 -15.81
C VAL A 349 1.36 3.84 -15.03
N VAL A 350 0.27 4.57 -14.75
CA VAL A 350 -0.92 4.07 -14.06
C VAL A 350 -1.99 3.70 -15.10
N PRO A 351 -2.42 2.43 -15.20
CA PRO A 351 -3.45 2.02 -16.15
C PRO A 351 -4.80 2.70 -15.88
N ILE A 352 -5.52 3.08 -16.94
CA ILE A 352 -6.84 3.72 -16.84
C ILE A 352 -7.94 2.73 -16.45
N GLY A 353 -7.84 1.48 -16.89
CA GLY A 353 -8.93 0.50 -16.84
C GLY A 353 -9.44 0.08 -15.46
N CYS A 354 -10.47 -0.78 -15.52
CA CYS A 354 -11.35 -1.29 -14.45
C CYS A 354 -12.52 -0.35 -14.12
N SER A 355 -13.69 -0.64 -14.70
CA SER A 355 -14.97 -0.04 -14.30
C SER A 355 -15.31 -0.42 -12.86
N PRO A 356 -16.02 0.43 -12.09
CA PRO A 356 -16.30 0.20 -10.67
C PRO A 356 -17.40 -0.84 -10.44
N TRP A 357 -17.17 -2.08 -10.86
CA TRP A 357 -18.13 -3.18 -10.75
C TRP A 357 -18.55 -3.47 -9.31
N TRP A 358 -17.72 -3.13 -8.33
CA TRP A 358 -18.01 -3.29 -6.89
C TRP A 358 -19.13 -2.37 -6.39
N GLU A 359 -19.49 -1.31 -7.13
CA GLU A 359 -20.61 -0.41 -6.81
C GLU A 359 -21.96 -0.95 -7.29
N GLU A 360 -21.97 -2.02 -8.08
CA GLU A 360 -23.20 -2.62 -8.58
C GLU A 360 -23.96 -3.37 -7.47
N PRO A 361 -25.29 -3.57 -7.61
CA PRO A 361 -26.06 -4.41 -6.72
C PRO A 361 -25.48 -5.83 -6.60
N HIS A 362 -25.64 -6.41 -5.41
CA HIS A 362 -25.32 -7.81 -5.14
C HIS A 362 -26.59 -8.66 -4.94
N HIS A 363 -26.45 -9.97 -5.06
CA HIS A 363 -27.53 -10.95 -4.90
C HIS A 363 -27.36 -11.84 -3.65
N ARG A 364 -26.67 -11.32 -2.64
CA ARG A 364 -26.32 -12.06 -1.42
C ARG A 364 -27.41 -12.10 -0.34
N GLU A 365 -28.51 -11.37 -0.51
CA GLU A 365 -29.67 -11.40 0.40
C GLU A 365 -30.41 -12.74 0.41
N THR A 366 -30.03 -13.67 -0.48
CA THR A 366 -30.64 -15.00 -0.61
C THR A 366 -30.05 -16.05 0.34
N PHE A 367 -29.03 -15.68 1.13
CA PHE A 367 -28.34 -16.56 2.08
C PHE A 367 -28.83 -16.42 3.53
#